data_AF-A0AAE7R3A4-F1
#
_entry.id   AF-A0AAE7R3A4-F1
#
_cell.length_a   1.000
_cell.length_b   1.000
_cell.length_c   1.000
_cell.angle_alpha   90.00
_cell.angle_beta   90.00
_cell.angle_gamma   90.00
#
_symmetry.space_group_name_H-M   'P 1'
#
loop_
_entity.id
_entity.type
_entity.pdbx_description
1 polymer ?
#
loop_
_entity_poly.entity_id
_entity_poly.type
_entity_poly.pdbx_seq_one_letter_code
_entity_poly.pdbx_strand_id
1 'polypeptide(L)'
;MWWADAIEFCEANAIAWGRYVMLLRASGADFLGESRNPQIQFPRRALLQHTRVKQVGFINDQLLTVRHDTGKVLRIALVYNYDLAPEDMRNARERLGEFDLILKNNPNGSILDGVTEAAESIGAEVYEYQVCSGI
;
A
#
# COMPACT_ATOMS: atom_id res chain seq x y z
N MET A 1 10.49 7.58 -2.96
CA MET A 1 9.13 7.78 -2.44
C MET A 1 8.46 8.76 -3.36
N TRP A 2 7.28 8.41 -3.87
CA TRP A 2 6.46 9.28 -4.72
C TRP A 2 5.33 9.86 -3.88
N TRP A 3 5.14 11.17 -3.95
CA TRP A 3 4.05 11.85 -3.25
C TRP A 3 2.78 11.91 -4.11
N ALA A 4 1.65 12.15 -3.46
CA ALA A 4 0.33 12.14 -4.10
C ALA A 4 0.26 13.03 -5.35
N ASP A 5 0.77 14.26 -5.27
CA ASP A 5 0.80 15.23 -6.37
C ASP A 5 1.59 14.73 -7.59
N ALA A 6 2.76 14.14 -7.37
CA ALA A 6 3.58 13.56 -8.43
C ALA A 6 2.88 12.32 -9.06
N ILE A 7 2.26 11.48 -8.22
CA ILE A 7 1.50 10.31 -8.69
C ILE A 7 0.32 10.76 -9.54
N GLU A 8 -0.48 11.71 -9.06
CA GLU A 8 -1.64 12.26 -9.76
C GLU A 8 -1.25 12.89 -11.08
N PHE A 9 -0.18 13.69 -11.10
CA PHE A 9 0.37 14.26 -12.33
C PHE A 9 0.74 13.17 -13.33
N CYS A 10 1.45 12.12 -12.89
CA CYS A 10 1.83 11.02 -13.76
C CYS A 10 0.60 10.25 -14.28
N GLU A 11 -0.37 9.92 -13.41
CA GLU A 11 -1.59 9.21 -13.79
C GLU A 11 -2.45 10.02 -14.78
N ALA A 12 -2.57 11.34 -14.60
CA ALA A 12 -3.32 12.23 -15.47
C ALA A 12 -2.70 12.39 -16.87
N ASN A 13 -1.38 12.26 -16.99
CA ASN A 13 -0.64 12.41 -18.24
C ASN A 13 -0.22 11.05 -18.87
N ALA A 14 -0.73 9.93 -18.35
CA ALA A 14 -0.35 8.58 -18.77
C ALA A 14 1.17 8.31 -18.71
N ILE A 15 1.86 8.94 -17.74
CA ILE A 15 3.29 8.78 -17.49
C ILE A 15 3.49 7.63 -16.50
N ALA A 16 4.40 6.72 -16.83
CA ALA A 16 4.80 5.64 -15.94
C ALA A 16 5.59 6.19 -14.74
N TRP A 17 5.35 5.64 -13.55
CA TRP A 17 6.05 6.01 -12.32
C TRP A 17 6.28 4.79 -11.44
N GLY A 18 7.31 4.84 -10.59
CA GLY A 18 7.64 3.74 -9.70
C GLY A 18 9.09 3.72 -9.24
N ARG A 19 9.53 2.57 -8.71
CA ARG A 19 10.91 2.35 -8.25
C ARG A 19 11.85 2.09 -9.43
N TYR A 20 13.16 2.18 -9.21
CA TYR A 20 14.20 1.90 -10.21
C TYR A 20 14.00 0.59 -10.99
N VAL A 21 13.54 -0.48 -10.33
CA VAL A 21 13.22 -1.76 -11.00
C VAL A 21 12.15 -1.62 -12.09
N MET A 22 11.26 -0.63 -12.00
CA MET A 22 10.29 -0.32 -13.06
C MET A 22 10.97 0.28 -14.29
N LEU A 23 12.03 1.09 -14.12
CA LEU A 23 12.85 1.60 -15.24
C LEU A 23 13.49 0.45 -16.02
N LEU A 24 14.02 -0.55 -15.33
CA LEU A 24 14.59 -1.76 -15.95
C LEU A 24 13.53 -2.59 -16.68
N ARG A 25 12.30 -2.66 -16.16
CA ARG A 25 11.19 -3.34 -16.84
C ARG A 25 10.73 -2.55 -18.08
N ALA A 26 10.67 -1.24 -17.95
CA ALA A 26 10.34 -0.31 -19.03
C ALA A 26 11.34 -0.40 -20.19
N SER A 27 12.63 -0.59 -19.93
CA SER A 27 13.64 -0.71 -21.00
C SER A 27 13.47 -1.92 -21.92
N GLY A 28 12.67 -2.92 -21.52
CA GLY A 28 12.34 -4.08 -22.35
C GLY A 28 10.88 -4.13 -22.81
N ALA A 29 10.09 -3.08 -22.58
CA ALA A 29 8.65 -3.05 -22.88
C ALA A 29 8.33 -2.08 -24.03
N ASP A 30 7.52 -2.52 -24.99
CA ASP A 30 7.08 -1.70 -26.13
C ASP A 30 6.14 -0.55 -25.71
N PHE A 31 5.56 -0.60 -24.51
CA PHE A 31 4.66 0.42 -23.98
C PHE A 31 4.94 0.75 -22.51
N LEU A 32 5.45 1.95 -22.26
CA LEU A 32 5.88 2.40 -20.93
C LEU A 32 4.70 2.64 -19.97
N GLY A 33 3.54 3.10 -20.48
CA GLY A 33 2.40 3.51 -19.65
C GLY A 33 1.78 2.40 -18.79
N GLU A 34 2.11 1.14 -19.07
CA GLU A 34 1.63 -0.04 -18.35
C GLU A 34 2.58 -0.53 -17.24
N SER A 35 3.81 -0.02 -17.15
CA SER A 35 4.78 -0.46 -16.15
C SER A 35 4.51 0.15 -14.78
N ARG A 36 3.40 -0.25 -14.16
CA ARG A 36 3.00 0.20 -12.82
C ARG A 36 3.48 -0.81 -11.77
N ASN A 37 3.90 -0.33 -10.60
CA ASN A 37 4.47 -1.20 -9.55
C ASN A 37 3.40 -2.16 -8.97
N PRO A 38 3.52 -3.49 -9.15
CA PRO A 38 2.54 -4.46 -8.66
C PRO A 38 2.30 -4.39 -7.15
N GLN A 39 3.35 -4.04 -6.39
CA GLN A 39 3.29 -3.91 -4.92
C GLN A 39 2.36 -2.79 -4.45
N ILE A 40 1.99 -1.87 -5.34
CA ILE A 40 1.09 -0.75 -5.08
C ILE A 40 -0.25 -0.97 -5.78
N GLN A 41 -0.21 -1.52 -7.00
CA GLN A 41 -1.41 -1.73 -7.81
C GLN A 41 -2.36 -2.79 -7.25
N PHE A 42 -1.86 -3.97 -6.90
CA PHE A 42 -2.72 -5.04 -6.43
C PHE A 42 -3.47 -4.64 -5.15
N PRO A 43 -2.81 -4.05 -4.15
CA PRO A 43 -3.49 -3.59 -2.94
C PRO A 43 -4.51 -2.49 -3.22
N ARG A 44 -4.16 -1.48 -4.03
CA ARG A 44 -5.10 -0.42 -4.43
C ARG A 44 -6.31 -0.99 -5.16
N ARG A 45 -6.10 -1.95 -6.06
CA ARG A 45 -7.18 -2.61 -6.81
C ARG A 45 -8.09 -3.43 -5.90
N ALA A 46 -7.54 -4.21 -4.97
CA ALA A 46 -8.33 -4.98 -4.01
C ALA A 46 -9.19 -4.06 -3.14
N LEU A 47 -8.61 -2.96 -2.65
CA LEU A 47 -9.36 -1.95 -1.89
C LEU A 47 -10.49 -1.33 -2.72
N LEU A 48 -10.25 -1.01 -3.99
CA LEU A 48 -11.29 -0.47 -4.88
C LEU A 48 -12.40 -1.47 -5.21
N GLN A 49 -12.13 -2.77 -5.13
CA GLN A 49 -13.13 -3.83 -5.37
C GLN A 49 -14.00 -4.11 -4.14
N HIS A 50 -13.58 -3.64 -2.97
CA HIS A 50 -14.30 -3.84 -1.73
C HIS A 50 -15.57 -2.98 -1.67
N THR A 51 -16.73 -3.61 -1.40
CA THR A 51 -18.06 -2.96 -1.51
C THR A 51 -18.24 -1.73 -0.61
N ARG A 52 -17.61 -1.74 0.57
CA ARG A 52 -17.64 -0.64 1.54
C ARG A 52 -16.61 0.47 1.28
N VAL A 53 -15.76 0.33 0.28
CA VAL A 53 -14.79 1.37 -0.09
C VAL A 53 -15.39 2.26 -1.17
N LYS A 54 -15.45 3.57 -0.91
CA LYS A 54 -15.97 4.56 -1.86
C LYS A 54 -14.87 5.24 -2.67
N GLN A 55 -13.68 5.37 -2.09
CA GLN A 55 -12.57 6.03 -2.73
C GLN A 55 -11.25 5.53 -2.17
N VAL A 56 -10.24 5.41 -3.04
CA VAL A 56 -8.85 5.17 -2.67
C VAL A 56 -7.98 6.25 -3.31
N GLY A 57 -7.18 6.92 -2.49
CA GLY A 57 -6.19 7.93 -2.90
C GLY A 57 -4.82 7.63 -2.31
N PHE A 58 -3.83 8.44 -2.66
CA PHE A 58 -2.48 8.36 -2.14
C PHE A 58 -2.19 9.50 -1.18
N ILE A 59 -1.44 9.23 -0.12
CA ILE A 59 -0.60 10.22 0.55
C ILE A 59 0.80 10.16 -0.08
N ASN A 60 1.33 8.93 -0.21
CA ASN A 60 2.54 8.62 -0.99
C ASN A 60 2.46 7.17 -1.52
N ASP A 61 3.49 6.72 -2.23
CA ASP A 61 3.57 5.38 -2.84
C ASP A 61 3.54 4.19 -1.84
N GLN A 62 3.55 4.45 -0.53
CA GLN A 62 3.46 3.45 0.52
C GLN A 62 2.37 3.72 1.55
N LEU A 63 1.61 4.81 1.40
CA LEU A 63 0.55 5.20 2.32
C LEU A 63 -0.68 5.67 1.55
N LEU A 64 -1.77 4.94 1.69
CA LEU A 64 -3.03 5.19 1.00
C LEU A 64 -4.04 5.86 1.94
N THR A 65 -4.93 6.65 1.37
CA THR A 65 -6.17 7.08 2.02
C THR A 65 -7.34 6.33 1.45
N VAL A 66 -8.16 5.73 2.32
CA VAL A 66 -9.37 5.00 1.95
C VAL A 66 -10.57 5.66 2.60
N ARG A 67 -11.56 6.04 1.79
CA ARG A 67 -12.85 6.53 2.27
C ARG A 67 -13.82 5.36 2.35
N HIS A 68 -14.24 5.03 3.57
CA HIS A 68 -15.25 4.02 3.85
C HIS A 68 -16.66 4.58 3.60
N ASP A 69 -17.64 3.71 3.34
CA ASP A 69 -19.04 4.08 3.07
C ASP A 69 -19.73 4.80 4.24
N THR A 70 -19.31 4.52 5.47
CA THR A 70 -19.71 5.23 6.69
C THR A 70 -19.17 6.66 6.79
N GLY A 71 -18.31 7.09 5.86
CA GLY A 71 -17.67 8.40 5.87
C GLY A 71 -16.34 8.45 6.64
N LYS A 72 -15.95 7.36 7.33
CA LYS A 72 -14.62 7.25 7.96
C LYS A 72 -13.53 7.29 6.90
N VAL A 73 -12.46 8.02 7.16
CA VAL A 73 -11.25 8.01 6.34
C VAL A 73 -10.19 7.24 7.10
N LEU A 74 -9.65 6.20 6.45
CA LEU A 74 -8.59 5.34 6.96
C LEU A 74 -7.31 5.59 6.20
N ARG A 75 -6.17 5.49 6.89
CA ARG A 75 -4.84 5.54 6.34
C ARG A 75 -4.23 4.14 6.37
N ILE A 76 -3.86 3.63 5.21
CA ILE A 76 -3.37 2.26 5.04
C ILE A 76 -1.92 2.28 4.57
N ALA A 77 -1.01 1.85 5.44
CA ALA A 77 0.40 1.66 5.11
C ALA A 77 0.60 0.34 4.35
N LEU A 78 1.33 0.40 3.24
CA LEU A 78 1.69 -0.76 2.41
C LEU A 78 3.09 -1.24 2.79
N VAL A 79 3.17 -2.46 3.31
CA VAL A 79 4.45 -3.09 3.68
C VAL A 79 4.70 -4.33 2.83
N TYR A 80 5.92 -4.43 2.29
CA TYR A 80 6.34 -5.51 1.38
C TYR A 80 7.57 -6.25 1.94
N ASN A 81 7.67 -6.38 3.25
CA ASN A 81 8.70 -7.23 3.85
C ASN A 81 8.36 -8.70 3.60
N TYR A 82 9.38 -9.55 3.54
CA TYR A 82 9.18 -10.99 3.40
C TYR A 82 8.46 -11.52 4.64
N ASP A 83 9.14 -11.47 5.77
CA ASP A 83 8.52 -11.64 7.08
C ASP A 83 8.29 -10.28 7.70
N LEU A 84 7.08 -10.06 8.21
CA LEU A 84 6.71 -8.86 8.94
C LEU A 84 7.01 -9.09 10.41
N ALA A 85 7.90 -8.28 10.97
CA ALA A 85 8.33 -8.38 12.37
C ALA A 85 7.77 -7.23 13.23
N PRO A 86 7.71 -7.38 14.56
CA PRO A 86 7.21 -6.32 15.45
C PRO A 86 7.91 -4.96 15.27
N GLU A 87 9.23 -4.96 15.07
CA GLU A 87 9.99 -3.73 14.87
C GLU A 87 9.65 -3.01 13.55
N ASP A 88 9.11 -3.72 12.56
CA ASP A 88 8.65 -3.10 11.32
C ASP A 88 7.47 -2.15 11.56
N MET A 89 6.69 -2.35 12.64
CA MET A 89 5.56 -1.48 12.98
C MET A 89 6.06 -0.09 13.38
N ARG A 90 7.07 -0.05 14.26
CA ARG A 90 7.69 1.19 14.71
C ARG A 90 8.44 1.87 13.57
N ASN A 91 9.23 1.12 12.81
CA ASN A 91 9.93 1.63 11.63
C ASN A 91 8.96 2.22 10.60
N ALA A 92 7.81 1.56 10.38
CA ALA A 92 6.76 2.09 9.51
C ALA A 92 6.17 3.38 10.07
N ARG A 93 5.89 3.46 11.38
CA ARG A 93 5.33 4.64 12.04
C ARG A 93 6.26 5.84 11.98
N GLU A 94 7.55 5.64 12.25
CA GLU A 94 8.56 6.71 12.13
C GLU A 94 8.69 7.23 10.70
N ARG A 95 8.61 6.33 9.72
CA ARG A 95 8.83 6.66 8.30
C ARG A 95 7.61 7.22 7.58
N LEU A 96 6.43 6.72 7.89
CA LEU A 96 5.18 7.04 7.19
C LEU A 96 4.25 7.95 8.00
N GLY A 97 4.55 8.15 9.29
CA GLY A 97 3.69 8.87 10.21
C GLY A 97 2.46 8.06 10.61
N GLU A 98 1.40 8.78 10.99
CA GLU A 98 0.15 8.21 11.51
C GLU A 98 -0.63 7.42 10.45
N PHE A 99 -0.92 6.15 10.74
CA PHE A 99 -1.78 5.28 9.95
C PHE A 99 -2.65 4.39 10.85
N ASP A 100 -3.80 3.97 10.32
CA ASP A 100 -4.76 3.12 11.02
C ASP A 100 -4.54 1.64 10.73
N LEU A 101 -4.05 1.32 9.53
CA LEU A 101 -3.94 -0.05 9.04
C LEU A 101 -2.58 -0.29 8.39
N ILE A 102 -2.04 -1.49 8.57
CA ILE A 102 -0.91 -2.03 7.81
C ILE A 102 -1.40 -3.18 6.95
N LEU A 103 -1.12 -3.10 5.65
CA LEU A 103 -1.44 -4.15 4.70
C LEU A 103 -0.15 -4.80 4.21
N LYS A 104 0.06 -6.06 4.62
CA LYS A 104 1.16 -6.91 4.13
C LYS A 104 0.83 -7.42 2.73
N ASN A 105 1.63 -6.98 1.77
CA ASN A 105 1.40 -7.27 0.35
C ASN A 105 2.36 -8.28 -0.27
N ASN A 106 3.27 -8.85 0.53
CA ASN A 106 4.10 -9.96 0.08
C ASN A 106 3.42 -11.29 0.47
N PRO A 107 2.96 -12.10 -0.50
CA PRO A 107 2.30 -13.37 -0.22
C PRO A 107 3.27 -14.50 0.15
N ASN A 108 4.58 -14.30 -0.02
CA ASN A 108 5.57 -15.38 0.11
C ASN A 108 6.21 -15.51 1.49
N GLY A 109 5.91 -14.61 2.43
CA GLY A 109 6.39 -14.74 3.81
C GLY A 109 5.27 -14.58 4.80
N SER A 110 5.59 -14.41 6.08
CA SER A 110 4.62 -14.54 7.18
C SER A 110 4.51 -13.26 8.02
N ILE A 111 3.42 -13.14 8.76
CA ILE A 111 3.35 -12.24 9.92
C ILE A 111 3.93 -13.01 11.10
N LEU A 112 5.01 -12.48 11.70
CA LEU A 112 5.66 -13.11 12.85
C LEU A 112 4.88 -12.84 14.14
N ASP A 113 5.16 -13.66 15.17
CA ASP A 113 4.57 -13.49 16.49
C ASP A 113 4.85 -12.09 17.07
N GLY A 114 3.87 -11.52 17.76
CA GLY A 114 3.96 -10.20 18.38
C GLY A 114 3.74 -9.01 17.45
N VAL A 115 3.55 -9.22 16.14
CA VAL A 115 3.26 -8.12 15.18
C VAL A 115 1.91 -7.46 15.49
N THR A 116 0.88 -8.25 15.77
CA THR A 116 -0.44 -7.72 16.10
C THR A 116 -0.39 -6.85 17.34
N GLU A 117 0.27 -7.31 18.41
CA GLU A 117 0.45 -6.54 19.65
C GLU A 117 1.26 -5.26 19.41
N ALA A 118 2.32 -5.34 18.60
CA ALA A 118 3.13 -4.18 18.25
C ALA A 118 2.34 -3.13 17.43
N ALA A 119 1.48 -3.58 16.52
CA ALA A 119 0.60 -2.70 15.75
C ALA A 119 -0.46 -2.04 16.64
N GLU A 120 -1.10 -2.82 17.52
CA GLU A 120 -2.08 -2.30 18.48
C GLU A 120 -1.46 -1.24 19.39
N SER A 121 -0.20 -1.43 19.80
CA SER A 121 0.53 -0.46 20.64
C SER A 121 0.73 0.91 19.97
N ILE A 122 0.67 0.98 18.63
CA ILE A 122 0.74 2.23 17.85
C ILE A 122 -0.63 2.64 17.29
N GLY A 123 -1.71 2.02 17.76
CA GLY A 123 -3.08 2.30 17.35
C GLY A 123 -3.39 1.87 15.91
N ALA A 124 -2.70 0.85 15.40
CA ALA A 124 -2.91 0.31 14.07
C ALA A 124 -3.29 -1.18 14.10
N GLU A 125 -3.94 -1.65 13.04
CA GLU A 125 -4.25 -3.07 12.84
C GLU A 125 -3.49 -3.64 11.63
N VAL A 126 -3.18 -4.93 11.63
CA VAL A 126 -2.42 -5.59 10.55
C VAL A 126 -3.31 -6.57 9.80
N TYR A 127 -3.27 -6.48 8.47
CA TYR A 127 -4.00 -7.34 7.57
C TYR A 127 -3.09 -7.92 6.49
N GLU A 128 -3.38 -9.15 6.07
CA GLU A 128 -2.77 -9.73 4.88
C GLU A 128 -3.64 -9.49 3.65
N TYR A 129 -2.98 -9.23 2.53
CA TYR A 129 -3.65 -9.04 1.24
C TYR A 129 -4.61 -10.19 0.87
N GLN A 130 -4.29 -11.44 1.24
CA GLN A 130 -5.13 -12.62 0.93
C GLN A 130 -6.47 -12.63 1.67
N VAL A 131 -6.62 -11.84 2.75
CA VAL A 131 -7.84 -11.79 3.57
C VAL A 131 -8.82 -10.73 3.07
N CYS A 132 -8.36 -9.71 2.33
CA CYS A 132 -9.22 -8.63 1.82
C CYS A 132 -10.16 -9.02 0.67
N SER A 133 -10.08 -10.25 0.15
CA SER A 133 -11.07 -10.79 -0.79
C SER A 133 -12.40 -11.20 -0.14
N GLY A 134 -12.53 -11.11 1.19
CA GLY A 134 -13.70 -11.56 1.94
C GLY A 134 -14.28 -10.56 2.96
N ILE A 135 -13.93 -9.27 2.88
CA ILE A 135 -14.49 -8.21 3.75
C ILE A 135 -15.56 -7.41 2.98
#